data_AF-A0A852YJQ6-F1
#
_entry.id   AF-A0A852YJQ6-F1
#
_cell.length_a   1.000
_cell.length_b   1.000
_cell.length_c   1.000
_cell.angle_alpha   90.00
_cell.angle_beta   90.00
_cell.angle_gamma   90.00
#
_symmetry.space_group_name_H-M   'P 1'
#
loop_
_entity.id
_entity.type
_entity.pdbx_description
1 polymer ?
#
loop_
_entity_poly.entity_id
_entity_poly.type
_entity_poly.pdbx_seq_one_letter_code
_entity_poly.pdbx_strand_id
1 'polypeptide(L)'
;MLIEAAAWRRRTRLPDDLRDELLALDPWLFEEKVRGSIHEVGGRGPGYRSTVDAEWMPLTVVASGARLVVWGKGTKWIDLPPAHPWMREVTLEGPDRILLVSELADSHPGLSGRLEVRFRTSRARELAAWLEAPPA
;
A
#
# COMPACT_ATOMS: atom_id res chain seq x y z
N MET A 1 -15.04 -27.89 -6.80
CA MET A 1 -13.59 -27.82 -6.50
C MET A 1 -13.40 -26.74 -5.44
N LEU A 2 -13.41 -27.16 -4.17
CA LEU A 2 -13.31 -26.30 -2.97
C LEU A 2 -11.84 -26.02 -2.66
N ILE A 3 -11.22 -25.04 -3.31
CA ILE A 3 -9.85 -24.57 -2.97
C ILE A 3 -9.79 -23.05 -2.74
N GLU A 4 -10.82 -22.27 -3.11
CA GLU A 4 -10.68 -20.81 -3.18
C GLU A 4 -10.81 -20.06 -1.84
N ALA A 5 -11.62 -20.52 -0.88
CA ALA A 5 -11.86 -19.71 0.33
C ALA A 5 -10.65 -19.65 1.30
N ALA A 6 -9.81 -20.69 1.35
CA ALA A 6 -8.66 -20.76 2.24
C ALA A 6 -7.41 -20.04 1.69
N ALA A 7 -7.24 -20.02 0.36
CA ALA A 7 -6.12 -19.36 -0.30
C ALA A 7 -6.23 -17.83 -0.24
N TRP A 8 -7.44 -17.28 -0.32
CA TRP A 8 -7.66 -15.83 -0.20
C TRP A 8 -7.37 -15.29 1.21
N ARG A 9 -7.68 -16.07 2.26
CA ARG A 9 -7.37 -15.68 3.65
C ARG A 9 -5.88 -15.67 3.96
N ARG A 10 -5.07 -16.48 3.25
CA ARG A 10 -3.60 -16.49 3.42
C ARG A 10 -2.89 -15.33 2.71
N ARG A 11 -3.48 -14.77 1.65
CA ARG A 11 -2.85 -13.68 0.86
C ARG A 11 -3.07 -12.28 1.43
N THR A 12 -3.95 -12.12 2.41
CA THR A 12 -4.25 -10.81 3.03
C THR A 12 -3.56 -10.62 4.39
N ARG A 13 -3.15 -11.72 5.03
CA ARG A 13 -2.37 -11.69 6.27
C ARG A 13 -0.91 -11.41 5.92
N LEU A 14 -0.25 -10.57 6.72
CA LEU A 14 1.20 -10.43 6.68
C LEU A 14 1.86 -11.78 7.01
N PRO A 15 2.94 -12.16 6.32
CA PRO A 15 3.86 -13.20 6.78
C PRO A 15 4.27 -12.93 8.24
N ASP A 16 4.39 -13.98 9.06
CA ASP A 16 4.62 -13.81 10.51
C ASP A 16 5.96 -13.12 10.79
N ASP A 17 6.99 -13.43 10.02
CA ASP A 17 8.30 -12.76 10.05
C ASP A 17 8.20 -11.26 9.75
N LEU A 18 7.47 -10.89 8.68
CA LEU A 18 7.23 -9.49 8.33
C LEU A 18 6.36 -8.79 9.38
N ARG A 19 5.39 -9.50 9.97
CA ARG A 19 4.55 -8.97 11.05
C ARG A 19 5.41 -8.64 12.27
N ASP A 20 6.25 -9.56 12.70
CA ASP A 20 7.12 -9.39 13.87
C ASP A 20 8.14 -8.26 13.64
N GLU A 21 8.74 -8.20 12.45
CA GLU A 21 9.61 -7.10 12.03
C GLU A 21 8.89 -5.75 12.13
N LEU A 22 7.66 -5.66 11.61
CA LEU A 22 6.89 -4.42 11.62
C LEU A 22 6.41 -4.02 13.01
N LEU A 23 6.06 -4.98 13.87
CA LEU A 23 5.70 -4.71 15.27
C LEU A 23 6.91 -4.23 16.09
N ALA A 24 8.10 -4.73 15.79
CA ALA A 24 9.34 -4.28 16.45
C ALA A 24 9.70 -2.81 16.13
N LEU A 25 9.10 -2.22 15.09
CA LEU A 25 9.28 -0.80 14.74
C LEU A 25 8.37 0.17 15.53
N ASP A 26 7.65 -0.34 16.54
CA ASP A 26 6.66 0.43 17.33
C ASP A 26 5.68 1.21 16.43
N PRO A 27 4.87 0.51 15.63
CA PRO A 27 4.01 1.15 14.64
C PRO A 27 2.91 1.95 15.34
N TRP A 28 2.84 3.24 15.03
CA TRP A 28 1.75 4.11 15.49
C TRP A 28 0.45 3.86 14.72
N LEU A 29 0.53 3.23 13.55
CA LEU A 29 -0.59 2.72 12.77
C LEU A 29 -0.35 1.24 12.43
N PHE A 30 -1.26 0.37 12.84
CA PHE A 30 -1.28 -1.03 12.42
C PHE A 30 -2.74 -1.45 12.23
N GLU A 31 -3.20 -1.43 10.98
CA GLU A 31 -4.57 -1.79 10.63
C GLU A 31 -4.58 -2.96 9.65
N GLU A 32 -5.25 -4.04 10.03
CA GLU A 32 -5.44 -5.21 9.18
C GLU A 32 -6.83 -5.22 8.56
N LYS A 33 -6.95 -5.81 7.37
CA LYS A 33 -8.22 -5.96 6.64
C LYS A 33 -8.91 -4.62 6.34
N VAL A 34 -8.11 -3.58 6.15
CA VAL A 34 -8.56 -2.27 5.68
C VAL A 34 -9.16 -2.43 4.29
N ARG A 35 -10.34 -1.86 4.06
CA ARG A 35 -10.92 -1.83 2.72
C ARG A 35 -10.16 -0.81 1.86
N GLY A 36 -9.51 -1.29 0.82
CA GLY A 36 -8.83 -0.44 -0.14
C GLY A 36 -8.98 -0.91 -1.58
N SER A 37 -8.42 -0.14 -2.50
CA SER A 37 -8.28 -0.49 -3.90
C SER A 37 -6.89 -0.14 -4.40
N ILE A 38 -6.43 -0.92 -5.36
CA ILE A 38 -5.16 -0.70 -6.07
C ILE A 38 -5.48 -0.57 -7.55
N HIS A 39 -4.91 0.44 -8.18
CA HIS A 39 -5.14 0.75 -9.58
C HIS A 39 -3.82 1.08 -10.26
N GLU A 40 -3.50 0.34 -11.32
CA GLU A 40 -2.29 0.53 -12.11
C GLU A 40 -2.65 1.27 -13.40
N VAL A 41 -2.62 2.59 -13.34
CA VAL A 41 -3.08 3.48 -14.41
C VAL A 41 -2.03 3.57 -15.51
N GLY A 42 -2.43 3.18 -16.72
CA GLY A 42 -1.57 3.29 -17.89
C GLY A 42 -0.35 2.36 -17.84
N GLY A 43 -0.39 1.31 -17.01
CA GLY A 43 0.68 0.33 -16.84
C GLY A 43 1.12 -0.33 -18.14
N ARG A 44 2.39 -0.19 -18.54
CA ARG A 44 2.97 -0.81 -19.76
C ARG A 44 4.42 -1.24 -19.54
N GLY A 45 4.79 -2.37 -20.12
CA GLY A 45 6.15 -2.89 -20.16
C GLY A 45 6.29 -4.10 -21.11
N PRO A 46 7.50 -4.65 -21.30
CA PRO A 46 7.70 -5.84 -22.13
C PRO A 46 6.87 -7.02 -21.62
N GLY A 47 5.92 -7.50 -22.43
CA GLY A 47 4.98 -8.56 -22.02
C GLY A 47 3.97 -8.15 -20.93
N TYR A 48 3.95 -6.88 -20.56
CA TYR A 48 3.11 -6.34 -19.50
C TYR A 48 2.21 -5.23 -20.03
N ARG A 49 0.91 -5.42 -19.85
CA ARG A 49 -0.07 -4.36 -19.97
C ARG A 49 -0.95 -4.47 -18.75
N SER A 50 -1.10 -3.38 -18.00
CA SER A 50 -2.04 -3.37 -16.89
C SER A 50 -3.42 -3.77 -17.42
N THR A 51 -3.95 -4.83 -16.83
CA THR A 51 -5.36 -5.25 -16.96
C THR A 51 -6.13 -4.93 -15.67
N VAL A 52 -5.48 -4.28 -14.70
CA VAL A 52 -6.07 -4.00 -13.40
C VAL A 52 -6.88 -2.71 -13.53
N ASP A 53 -8.15 -2.87 -13.88
CA ASP A 53 -9.18 -1.92 -13.45
C ASP A 53 -9.25 -2.00 -11.92
N ALA A 54 -9.34 -0.85 -11.24
CA ALA A 54 -9.25 -0.72 -9.77
C ALA A 54 -9.75 -1.96 -8.98
N GLU A 55 -8.81 -2.74 -8.43
CA GLU A 55 -9.13 -3.99 -7.74
C GLU A 55 -9.38 -3.69 -6.25
N TRP A 56 -10.61 -3.93 -5.80
CA TRP A 56 -10.97 -3.83 -4.39
C TRP A 56 -10.47 -5.03 -3.61
N MET A 57 -9.67 -4.80 -2.56
CA MET A 57 -9.14 -5.88 -1.74
C MET A 57 -8.91 -5.47 -0.28
N PRO A 58 -8.80 -6.44 0.65
CA PRO A 58 -8.36 -6.17 2.01
C PRO A 58 -6.87 -5.87 2.00
N LEU A 59 -6.49 -4.76 2.62
CA LEU A 59 -5.12 -4.33 2.81
C LEU A 59 -4.73 -4.45 4.28
N THR A 60 -3.44 -4.65 4.52
CA THR A 60 -2.83 -4.39 5.82
C THR A 60 -1.95 -3.15 5.67
N VAL A 61 -2.19 -2.15 6.51
CA VAL A 61 -1.48 -0.87 6.49
C VAL A 61 -0.74 -0.73 7.80
N VAL A 62 0.57 -0.55 7.70
CA VAL A 62 1.42 -0.34 8.87
C VAL A 62 2.27 0.91 8.65
N ALA A 63 2.22 1.85 9.58
CA ALA A 63 3.12 3.00 9.58
C ALA A 63 3.81 3.11 10.94
N SER A 64 5.11 3.37 10.88
CA SER A 64 6.02 3.55 12.01
C SER A 64 6.80 4.86 11.82
N GLY A 65 7.70 5.21 12.74
CA GLY A 65 8.65 6.30 12.50
C GLY A 65 9.58 6.03 11.30
N ALA A 66 9.85 4.76 10.98
CA ALA A 66 10.83 4.37 9.98
C ALA A 66 10.27 4.19 8.56
N ARG A 67 9.05 3.66 8.42
CA ARG A 67 8.45 3.35 7.11
C ARG A 67 6.94 3.12 7.15
N LEU A 68 6.34 3.22 5.97
CA LEU A 68 4.99 2.80 5.63
C LEU A 68 5.05 1.52 4.81
N VAL A 69 4.27 0.53 5.21
CA VAL A 69 4.00 -0.69 4.45
C VAL A 69 2.51 -0.81 4.14
N VAL A 70 2.18 -0.99 2.87
CA VAL A 70 0.84 -1.40 2.42
C VAL A 70 0.94 -2.77 1.77
N TRP A 71 0.33 -3.76 2.42
CA TRP A 71 0.34 -5.16 2.00
C TRP A 71 -1.03 -5.59 1.50
N GLY A 72 -1.06 -6.32 0.40
CA GLY A 72 -2.30 -6.87 -0.17
C GLY A 72 -1.99 -7.94 -1.19
N LYS A 73 -2.87 -8.95 -1.33
CA LYS A 73 -2.74 -10.03 -2.33
C LYS A 73 -1.39 -10.78 -2.28
N GLY A 74 -0.72 -10.80 -1.13
CA GLY A 74 0.53 -11.51 -0.91
C GLY A 74 1.77 -10.74 -1.36
N THR A 75 1.68 -9.43 -1.60
CA THR A 75 2.81 -8.58 -1.97
C THR A 75 2.78 -7.23 -1.23
N LYS A 76 3.95 -6.58 -1.20
CA LYS A 76 4.12 -5.19 -0.76
C LYS A 76 3.82 -4.28 -1.94
N TRP A 77 2.71 -3.56 -1.85
CA TRP A 77 2.38 -2.52 -2.84
C TRP A 77 3.12 -1.22 -2.54
N ILE A 78 3.35 -0.96 -1.25
CA ILE A 78 4.14 0.16 -0.75
C ILE A 78 5.02 -0.39 0.38
N ASP A 79 6.31 -0.05 0.36
CA ASP A 79 7.28 -0.25 1.43
C ASP A 79 8.36 0.82 1.29
N LEU A 80 8.18 1.95 1.99
CA LEU A 80 9.06 3.11 1.84
C LEU A 80 9.15 3.94 3.12
N PRO A 81 10.30 4.62 3.35
CA PRO A 81 10.42 5.59 4.44
C PRO A 81 9.52 6.81 4.21
N PRO A 82 9.28 7.65 5.24
CA PRO A 82 8.55 8.90 5.07
C PRO A 82 9.29 9.84 4.10
N ALA A 83 8.55 10.71 3.41
CA ALA A 83 9.07 11.64 2.41
C ALA A 83 9.92 10.99 1.30
N HIS A 84 9.75 9.69 1.04
CA HIS A 84 10.50 9.01 -0.02
C HIS A 84 10.12 9.56 -1.41
N PRO A 85 11.10 9.87 -2.30
CA PRO A 85 10.82 10.47 -3.61
C PRO A 85 9.92 9.65 -4.56
N TRP A 86 9.75 8.35 -4.29
CA TRP A 86 8.82 7.49 -5.05
C TRP A 86 7.35 7.83 -4.79
N MET A 87 7.05 8.42 -3.62
CA MET A 87 5.71 8.92 -3.34
C MET A 87 5.53 10.26 -4.06
N ARG A 88 4.72 10.28 -5.12
CA ARG A 88 4.49 11.46 -5.96
C ARG A 88 3.35 12.32 -5.46
N GLU A 89 2.34 11.69 -4.89
CA GLU A 89 1.15 12.38 -4.41
C GLU A 89 0.56 11.63 -3.22
N VAL A 90 0.12 12.42 -2.22
CA VAL A 90 -0.61 11.96 -1.05
C VAL A 90 -1.82 12.85 -0.91
N THR A 91 -3.00 12.29 -1.16
CA THR A 91 -4.25 13.08 -1.22
C THR A 91 -5.26 12.55 -0.22
N LEU A 92 -5.83 13.45 0.59
CA LEU A 92 -6.97 13.14 1.46
C LEU A 92 -8.28 13.25 0.67
N GLU A 93 -8.98 12.14 0.49
CA GLU A 93 -10.29 12.07 -0.19
C GLU A 93 -11.44 12.10 0.84
N GLY A 94 -11.35 13.00 1.82
CA GLY A 94 -12.27 13.10 2.96
C GLY A 94 -11.56 12.91 4.32
N PRO A 95 -12.32 12.67 5.40
CA PRO A 95 -11.74 12.59 6.75
C PRO A 95 -10.99 11.28 7.02
N ASP A 96 -11.37 10.20 6.35
CA ASP A 96 -10.90 8.84 6.61
C ASP A 96 -10.31 8.15 5.38
N ARG A 97 -10.19 8.84 4.24
CA ARG A 97 -9.74 8.26 2.98
C ARG A 97 -8.45 8.92 2.51
N ILE A 98 -7.52 8.08 2.07
CA ILE A 98 -6.24 8.51 1.52
C ILE A 98 -5.99 7.83 0.18
N LEU A 99 -5.45 8.60 -0.76
CA LEU A 99 -4.91 8.17 -2.04
C LEU A 99 -3.40 8.37 -1.99
N LEU A 100 -2.65 7.31 -2.27
CA LEU A 100 -1.21 7.33 -2.45
C LEU A 100 -0.90 7.06 -3.91
N VAL A 101 -0.03 7.88 -4.51
CA VAL A 101 0.37 7.74 -5.92
C VAL A 101 1.89 7.63 -6.02
N SER A 102 2.34 6.63 -6.78
CA SER A 102 3.76 6.46 -7.16
C SER A 102 3.87 6.11 -8.65
N GLU A 103 5.07 6.20 -9.22
CA GLU A 103 5.31 5.67 -10.56
C GLU A 103 5.60 4.17 -10.49
N LEU A 104 5.05 3.38 -11.42
CA LEU A 104 5.34 1.94 -11.48
C LEU A 104 6.82 1.68 -11.74
N ALA A 105 7.48 2.54 -12.50
CA ALA A 105 8.91 2.45 -12.81
C ALA A 105 9.79 2.48 -11.55
N ASP A 106 9.35 3.17 -10.49
CA ASP A 106 10.10 3.32 -9.25
C ASP A 106 10.19 1.99 -8.48
N SER A 107 9.16 1.13 -8.57
CA SER A 107 9.15 -0.20 -7.93
C SER A 107 9.53 -1.34 -8.88
N HIS A 108 9.30 -1.17 -10.18
CA HIS A 108 9.53 -2.18 -11.20
C HIS A 108 10.21 -1.55 -12.43
N PRO A 109 11.56 -1.54 -12.46
CA PRO A 109 12.30 -1.02 -13.60
C PRO A 109 11.87 -1.71 -14.89
N GLY A 110 11.47 -0.92 -15.89
CA GLY A 110 10.95 -1.42 -17.17
C GLY A 110 9.42 -1.41 -17.30
N LEU A 111 8.71 -1.06 -16.23
CA LEU A 111 7.30 -0.67 -16.29
C LEU A 111 7.17 0.84 -16.36
N SER A 112 6.08 1.30 -16.98
CA SER A 112 5.64 2.70 -17.02
C SER A 112 4.19 2.77 -16.58
N GLY A 113 3.73 3.94 -16.14
CA GLY A 113 2.39 4.14 -15.58
C GLY A 113 2.44 4.52 -14.11
N ARG A 114 1.27 4.60 -13.48
CA ARG A 114 1.12 5.01 -12.08
C ARG A 114 0.51 3.90 -11.26
N LEU A 115 0.97 3.76 -10.03
CA LEU A 115 0.33 2.95 -9.00
C LEU A 115 -0.46 3.89 -8.10
N GLU A 116 -1.77 3.72 -8.07
CA GLU A 116 -2.69 4.40 -7.16
C GLU A 116 -3.17 3.41 -6.10
N VAL A 117 -2.95 3.73 -4.83
CA VAL A 117 -3.42 2.93 -3.70
C VAL A 117 -4.37 3.77 -2.87
N ARG A 118 -5.64 3.36 -2.80
CA ARG A 118 -6.67 4.03 -2.00
C ARG A 118 -7.10 3.16 -0.85
N PHE A 119 -7.25 3.72 0.35
CA PHE A 119 -7.79 2.99 1.49
C PHE A 119 -8.39 3.91 2.54
N ARG A 120 -9.09 3.29 3.50
CA ARG A 120 -9.69 4.01 4.63
C ARG A 120 -8.95 3.76 5.93
N THR A 121 -8.65 4.81 6.68
CA THR A 121 -8.14 4.72 8.06
C THR A 121 -8.61 5.94 8.84
N SER A 122 -8.89 5.75 10.13
CA SER A 122 -9.23 6.87 11.02
C SER A 122 -8.06 7.84 11.21
N ARG A 123 -6.83 7.41 10.87
CA ARG A 123 -5.59 8.19 10.95
C ARG A 123 -5.14 8.74 9.60
N ALA A 124 -6.04 8.89 8.63
CA ALA A 124 -5.68 9.32 7.27
C ALA A 124 -4.91 10.64 7.27
N ARG A 125 -5.35 11.63 8.06
CA ARG A 125 -4.69 12.93 8.19
C ARG A 125 -3.29 12.83 8.81
N GLU A 126 -3.12 12.03 9.86
CA GLU A 126 -1.81 11.79 10.50
C GLU A 126 -0.84 11.14 9.52
N LEU A 127 -1.32 10.14 8.77
CA LEU A 127 -0.53 9.47 7.76
C LEU A 127 -0.12 10.38 6.61
N ALA A 128 -1.05 11.19 6.11
CA ALA A 128 -0.75 12.15 5.05
C ALA A 128 0.32 13.15 5.51
N ALA A 129 0.16 13.73 6.70
CA ALA A 129 1.14 14.66 7.26
C ALA A 129 2.51 14.00 7.45
N TRP A 130 2.56 12.76 7.96
CA TRP A 130 3.81 12.02 8.16
C TRP A 130 4.52 11.71 6.83
N LEU A 131 3.78 11.45 5.75
CA LEU A 131 4.36 11.20 4.42
C LEU A 131 4.92 12.48 3.77
N GLU A 132 4.30 13.63 4.02
CA GLU A 132 4.74 14.93 3.47
C GLU A 132 5.87 15.55 4.30
N ALA A 133 5.82 15.39 5.62
CA ALA A 133 6.76 15.98 6.57
C ALA A 133 6.93 15.05 7.79
N PRO A 134 7.96 14.19 7.80
CA PRO A 134 8.22 13.31 8.94
C PRO A 134 8.45 14.13 10.22
N PRO A 135 7.94 13.68 11.38
CA PRO A 135 8.32 14.27 12.66
C PRO A 135 9.83 14.10 12.87
N ALA A 136 10.47 15.15 13.37
CA ALA A 136 11.91 15.22 13.65
C ALA A 136 12.35 14.21 14.73
#